data_AF-A0A9W8HMT9-F1
#
_entry.id   AF-A0A9W8HMT9-F1
#
_cell.length_a   1.000
_cell.length_b   1.000
_cell.length_c   1.000
_cell.angle_alpha   90.00
_cell.angle_beta   90.00
_cell.angle_gamma   90.00
#
_symmetry.space_group_name_H-M   'P 1'
#
loop_
_entity.id
_entity.type
_entity.pdbx_description
1 polymer ?
#
loop_
_entity_poly.entity_id
_entity_poly.type
_entity_poly.pdbx_seq_one_letter_code
_entity_poly.pdbx_strand_id
1 'polypeptide(L)'
;MKETSTASNPCIYRYTRKNKRKELRTGHYNDIRKRAKDEYRGGNVQAAEDKLSKTSCISVDKDKFIEYLKVRAEVAPILRDFYENHLTDPTIPRQKRAQRKNAGATDTSSALPAPPPAPVVKQPLHRKLRLSAYINQQQADERLVRNICKKFGENPVLVMGDWSAPMARFHEPIKGIGMRRMLRKHGLEVVLIDEFKTSSICPKCE
;
A
#
# COMPACT_ATOMS: atom_id res chain seq x y z
N MET A 1 18.14 -18.78 -21.68
CA MET A 1 17.42 -17.49 -21.78
C MET A 1 17.24 -17.16 -23.25
N LYS A 2 16.02 -16.94 -23.74
CA LYS A 2 15.80 -16.48 -25.11
C LYS A 2 15.57 -14.97 -25.05
N GLU A 3 16.60 -14.18 -25.35
CA GLU A 3 16.44 -12.74 -25.50
C GLU A 3 15.59 -12.48 -26.74
N THR A 4 14.30 -12.22 -26.55
CA THR A 4 13.35 -11.90 -27.62
C THR A 4 13.24 -10.39 -27.87
N SER A 5 14.12 -9.59 -27.27
CA SER A 5 14.11 -8.13 -27.39
C SER A 5 15.03 -7.72 -28.53
N THR A 6 14.52 -6.94 -29.48
CA THR A 6 15.31 -6.37 -30.59
C THR A 6 15.19 -4.85 -30.52
N ALA A 7 16.14 -4.09 -31.08
CA ALA A 7 16.08 -2.62 -31.08
C ALA A 7 14.78 -2.06 -31.69
N SER A 8 14.23 -2.76 -32.69
CA SER A 8 12.93 -2.42 -33.28
C SER A 8 11.73 -2.82 -32.42
N ASN A 9 11.88 -3.85 -31.57
CA ASN A 9 10.82 -4.44 -30.75
C ASN A 9 11.32 -4.68 -29.31
N PRO A 10 11.40 -3.62 -28.49
CA PRO A 10 11.86 -3.74 -27.12
C PRO A 10 10.86 -4.51 -26.25
N CYS A 11 11.37 -5.37 -25.37
CA CYS A 11 10.56 -6.04 -24.37
C CYS A 11 10.16 -5.03 -23.26
N ILE A 12 8.93 -4.52 -23.30
CA ILE A 12 8.47 -3.50 -22.35
C ILE A 12 7.58 -4.11 -21.26
N TYR A 13 7.83 -3.73 -20.00
CA TYR A 13 6.94 -3.96 -18.86
C TYR A 13 6.44 -2.62 -18.30
N ARG A 14 5.13 -2.39 -18.33
CA ARG A 14 4.53 -1.12 -17.89
C ARG A 14 3.87 -1.25 -16.52
N TYR A 15 4.50 -0.66 -15.51
CA TYR A 15 3.93 -0.52 -14.17
C TYR A 15 3.58 0.94 -13.88
N THR A 16 2.30 1.22 -13.60
CA THR A 16 1.82 2.59 -13.40
C THR A 16 1.24 2.78 -12.01
N ARG A 17 1.08 4.03 -11.57
CA ARG A 17 0.35 4.38 -10.35
C ARG A 17 -1.07 3.80 -10.33
N LYS A 18 -1.75 3.71 -11.48
CA LYS A 18 -3.09 3.12 -11.60
C LYS A 18 -3.06 1.61 -11.35
N ASN A 19 -2.03 0.91 -11.83
CA ASN A 19 -1.82 -0.52 -11.57
C ASN A 19 -1.58 -0.74 -10.07
N LYS A 20 -0.64 0.00 -9.47
CA LYS A 20 -0.38 -0.04 -8.03
C LYS A 20 -1.64 0.22 -7.21
N ARG A 21 -2.44 1.23 -7.57
CA ARG A 21 -3.70 1.58 -6.89
C ARG A 21 -4.70 0.40 -6.88
N LYS A 22 -4.81 -0.31 -8.01
CA LYS A 22 -5.67 -1.50 -8.16
C LYS A 22 -5.16 -2.67 -7.31
N GLU A 23 -3.85 -2.95 -7.36
CA GLU A 23 -3.24 -4.03 -6.59
C GLU A 23 -3.40 -3.83 -5.08
N LEU A 24 -3.21 -2.59 -4.60
CA LEU A 24 -3.38 -2.23 -3.19
C LEU A 24 -4.84 -2.14 -2.74
N ARG A 25 -5.80 -2.21 -3.68
CA ARG A 25 -7.25 -2.05 -3.43
C ARG A 25 -7.60 -0.79 -2.62
N THR A 26 -6.80 0.26 -2.79
CA THR A 26 -6.94 1.53 -2.04
C THR A 26 -8.34 2.12 -2.11
N GLY A 27 -8.96 2.14 -3.30
CA GLY A 27 -10.35 2.61 -3.48
C GLY A 27 -11.33 1.86 -2.59
N HIS A 28 -11.32 0.52 -2.66
CA HIS A 28 -12.18 -0.32 -1.84
C HIS A 28 -12.04 -0.07 -0.33
N TYR A 29 -10.82 0.10 0.17
CA TYR A 29 -10.60 0.41 1.58
C TYR A 29 -11.02 1.84 1.95
N ASN A 30 -10.87 2.80 1.04
CA ASN A 30 -11.38 4.14 1.23
C ASN A 30 -12.92 4.14 1.30
N ASP A 31 -13.59 3.37 0.45
CA ASP A 31 -15.05 3.24 0.46
C ASP A 31 -15.56 2.60 1.75
N ILE A 32 -14.81 1.63 2.31
CA ILE A 32 -15.12 1.04 3.61
C ILE A 32 -14.98 2.08 4.73
N ARG A 33 -13.89 2.86 4.74
CA ARG A 33 -13.69 3.91 5.75
C ARG A 33 -14.77 4.98 5.67
N LYS A 34 -15.14 5.39 4.46
CA LYS A 34 -16.16 6.41 4.24
C LYS A 34 -17.52 5.91 4.78
N ARG A 35 -17.94 4.70 4.40
CA ARG A 35 -19.16 4.08 4.92
C ARG A 35 -19.18 3.98 6.45
N ALA A 36 -18.08 3.52 7.05
CA ALA A 36 -17.96 3.46 8.50
C ALA A 36 -18.15 4.82 9.19
N LYS A 37 -17.61 5.90 8.60
CA LYS A 37 -17.80 7.26 9.10
C LYS A 37 -19.23 7.77 8.90
N ASP A 38 -19.84 7.46 7.76
CA ASP A 38 -21.19 7.90 7.41
C ASP A 38 -22.26 7.18 8.27
N GLU A 39 -22.04 5.92 8.64
CA GLU A 39 -22.95 5.11 9.49
C GLU A 39 -22.84 5.45 10.98
N TYR A 40 -21.78 6.16 11.39
CA TYR A 40 -21.51 6.43 12.80
C TYR A 40 -22.45 7.51 13.37
N ARG A 41 -23.26 7.12 14.37
CA ARG A 41 -24.26 8.00 15.00
C ARG A 41 -23.70 8.93 16.08
N GLY A 42 -22.48 8.69 16.58
CA GLY A 42 -21.89 9.42 17.70
C GLY A 42 -21.31 10.81 17.36
N GLY A 43 -21.49 11.28 16.13
CA GLY A 43 -21.06 12.62 15.69
C GLY A 43 -20.35 12.61 14.33
N ASN A 44 -20.01 13.79 13.83
CA ASN A 44 -19.33 13.92 12.53
C ASN A 44 -17.82 13.67 12.66
N VAL A 45 -17.40 12.42 12.47
CA VAL A 45 -15.99 11.99 12.52
C VAL A 45 -15.14 12.71 11.49
N GLN A 46 -15.67 12.92 10.28
CA GLN A 46 -14.93 13.58 9.21
C GLN A 46 -14.62 15.04 9.58
N ALA A 47 -15.60 15.78 10.09
CA ALA A 47 -15.39 17.15 10.54
C ALA A 47 -14.41 17.23 11.73
N ALA A 48 -14.46 16.26 12.64
CA ALA A 48 -13.52 16.18 13.77
C ALA A 48 -12.07 15.93 13.30
N GLU A 49 -11.87 15.01 12.34
CA GLU A 49 -10.56 14.78 11.71
C GLU A 49 -10.08 16.01 10.95
N ASP A 50 -10.96 16.63 10.16
CA ASP A 50 -10.62 17.81 9.38
C ASP A 50 -10.22 18.99 10.28
N LYS A 51 -10.93 19.18 11.41
CA LYS A 51 -10.60 20.19 12.43
C LYS A 51 -9.21 19.96 13.01
N LEU A 52 -8.89 18.72 13.38
CA LEU A 52 -7.56 18.35 13.91
C LEU A 52 -6.46 18.51 12.85
N SER A 53 -6.74 18.19 11.58
CA SER A 53 -5.77 18.25 10.49
C SER A 53 -5.29 19.66 10.16
N LYS A 54 -6.11 20.68 10.43
CA LYS A 54 -5.78 22.09 10.20
C LYS A 54 -4.76 22.62 11.22
N THR A 55 -4.66 21.96 12.37
CA THR A 55 -3.71 22.31 13.43
C THR A 55 -2.44 21.47 13.36
N SER A 56 -1.29 22.06 13.68
CA SER A 56 0.00 21.37 13.59
C SER A 56 0.42 20.78 14.95
N CYS A 57 0.59 19.46 15.00
CA CYS A 57 1.09 18.75 16.18
C CYS A 57 2.63 18.78 16.35
N ILE A 58 3.35 19.32 15.36
CA ILE A 58 4.83 19.36 15.31
C ILE A 58 5.33 20.82 15.26
N SER A 59 4.45 21.79 15.52
CA SER A 59 4.82 23.20 15.55
C SER A 59 5.77 23.46 16.72
N VAL A 60 6.89 24.15 16.46
CA VAL A 60 7.79 24.68 17.50
C VAL A 60 7.20 25.94 18.15
N ASP A 61 6.31 26.63 17.43
CA ASP A 61 5.57 27.79 17.93
C ASP A 61 4.60 27.38 19.04
N LYS A 62 4.82 27.93 20.24
CA LYS A 62 4.08 27.62 21.47
C LYS A 62 2.59 27.88 21.30
N ASP A 63 2.20 28.99 20.69
CA ASP A 63 0.79 29.39 20.61
C ASP A 63 0.02 28.45 19.67
N LYS A 64 0.64 28.10 18.53
CA LYS A 64 0.10 27.10 17.60
C LYS A 64 -0.01 25.71 18.23
N PHE A 65 0.93 25.33 19.10
CA PHE A 65 0.87 24.05 19.79
C PHE A 65 -0.22 24.03 20.88
N ILE A 66 -0.39 25.13 21.62
CA ILE A 66 -1.51 25.28 22.57
C ILE A 66 -2.85 25.19 21.84
N GLU A 67 -2.97 25.82 20.67
CA GLU A 67 -4.16 25.72 19.81
C GLU A 67 -4.44 24.26 19.41
N TYR A 68 -3.42 23.52 18.97
CA TYR A 68 -3.54 22.08 18.69
C TYR A 68 -4.04 21.29 19.92
N LEU A 69 -3.52 21.55 21.12
CA LEU A 69 -3.93 20.84 22.34
C LEU A 69 -5.40 21.11 22.69
N LYS A 70 -5.87 22.35 22.53
CA LYS A 70 -7.27 22.72 22.75
C LYS A 70 -8.19 21.97 21.76
N VAL A 71 -7.88 22.06 20.46
CA VAL A 71 -8.64 21.36 19.41
C VAL A 71 -8.63 19.86 19.63
N ARG A 72 -7.48 19.27 20.01
CA ARG A 72 -7.36 17.84 20.31
C ARG A 72 -8.26 17.43 21.47
N ALA A 73 -8.32 18.21 22.55
CA ALA A 73 -9.16 17.91 23.70
C ALA A 73 -10.65 17.92 23.32
N GLU A 74 -11.07 18.87 22.48
CA GLU A 74 -12.45 18.98 22.00
C GLU A 74 -12.87 17.79 21.11
N VAL A 75 -12.01 17.35 20.19
CA VAL A 75 -12.35 16.25 19.25
C VAL A 75 -12.11 14.85 19.80
N ALA A 76 -11.29 14.73 20.85
CA ALA A 76 -10.92 13.46 21.47
C ALA A 76 -12.07 12.53 21.86
N PRO A 77 -13.19 12.98 22.47
CA PRO A 77 -14.29 12.06 22.83
C PRO A 77 -14.92 11.41 21.60
N ILE A 78 -15.20 12.19 20.54
CA ILE A 78 -15.80 11.70 19.29
C ILE A 78 -14.85 10.71 18.59
N LEU A 79 -13.57 11.09 18.44
CA LEU A 79 -12.61 10.24 17.74
C LEU A 79 -12.27 8.96 18.51
N ARG A 80 -12.12 9.02 19.85
CA ARG A 80 -11.85 7.83 20.65
C ARG A 80 -12.99 6.83 20.55
N ASP A 81 -14.22 7.28 20.75
CA ASP A 81 -15.39 6.41 20.66
C ASP A 81 -15.49 5.74 19.27
N PHE A 82 -15.33 6.50 18.18
CA PHE A 82 -15.29 5.94 16.84
C PHE A 82 -14.17 4.91 16.64
N TYR A 83 -12.92 5.26 16.99
CA TYR A 83 -11.77 4.39 16.71
C TYR A 83 -11.70 3.15 17.62
N GLU A 84 -12.24 3.22 18.83
CA GLU A 84 -12.26 2.10 19.79
C GLU A 84 -13.48 1.19 19.57
N ASN A 85 -14.67 1.77 19.40
CA ASN A 85 -15.93 1.02 19.40
C ASN A 85 -16.45 0.64 18.01
N HIS A 86 -15.93 1.23 16.92
CA HIS A 86 -16.26 0.78 15.57
C HIS A 86 -15.53 -0.53 15.24
N LEU A 87 -16.10 -1.64 15.73
CA LEU A 87 -15.59 -2.99 15.55
C LEU A 87 -15.93 -3.54 14.15
N THR A 88 -15.16 -4.53 13.73
CA THR A 88 -15.43 -5.26 12.49
C THR A 88 -16.60 -6.21 12.69
N ASP A 89 -17.58 -6.17 11.79
CA ASP A 89 -18.65 -7.16 11.78
C ASP A 89 -18.07 -8.56 11.46
N PRO A 90 -18.15 -9.53 12.41
CA PRO A 90 -17.65 -10.88 12.20
C PRO A 90 -18.47 -11.66 11.15
N THR A 91 -19.67 -11.19 10.79
CA THR A 91 -20.57 -11.89 9.87
C THR A 91 -20.29 -11.62 8.40
N ILE A 92 -19.44 -10.63 8.04
CA ILE A 92 -19.02 -10.46 6.65
C ILE A 92 -18.12 -11.64 6.28
N PRO A 93 -18.58 -12.59 5.46
CA PRO A 93 -17.77 -13.74 5.11
C PRO A 93 -16.50 -13.25 4.43
N ARG A 94 -15.41 -14.00 4.56
CA ARG A 94 -14.26 -13.93 3.64
C ARG A 94 -14.78 -14.21 2.22
N GLN A 95 -15.40 -13.23 1.57
CA GLN A 95 -15.91 -13.38 0.23
C GLN A 95 -14.71 -13.64 -0.67
N LYS A 96 -14.73 -14.83 -1.29
CA LYS A 96 -13.80 -15.38 -2.28
C LYS A 96 -12.54 -16.07 -1.74
N ARG A 97 -12.73 -17.25 -1.15
CA ARG A 97 -11.81 -18.39 -1.38
C ARG A 97 -12.49 -19.77 -1.48
N ALA A 98 -13.81 -19.86 -1.29
CA ALA A 98 -14.56 -21.13 -1.28
C ALA A 98 -15.31 -21.46 -2.60
N GLN A 99 -15.11 -20.70 -3.68
CA GLN A 99 -15.71 -21.01 -5.00
C GLN A 99 -14.61 -21.17 -6.05
N ARG A 100 -13.67 -22.08 -5.81
CA ARG A 100 -12.69 -22.51 -6.81
C ARG A 100 -12.05 -23.83 -6.38
N LYS A 101 -12.88 -24.84 -6.09
CA LYS A 101 -12.53 -26.26 -5.90
C LYS A 101 -13.83 -27.04 -5.68
N ASN A 102 -14.72 -27.04 -6.66
CA ASN A 102 -15.73 -28.10 -6.80
C ASN A 102 -15.62 -28.58 -8.25
N ALA A 103 -14.63 -29.44 -8.47
CA ALA A 103 -14.57 -30.32 -9.62
C ALA A 103 -14.15 -31.68 -9.06
N GLY A 104 -15.11 -32.60 -8.99
CA GLY A 104 -14.94 -34.05 -8.90
C GLY A 104 -14.25 -34.63 -7.66
N ALA A 105 -15.03 -35.28 -6.80
CA ALA A 105 -14.86 -36.71 -6.45
C ALA A 105 -15.76 -37.05 -5.25
N THR A 106 -16.61 -38.05 -5.45
CA THR A 106 -17.39 -38.76 -4.44
C THR A 106 -16.47 -39.66 -3.60
N ASP A 107 -16.67 -39.70 -2.28
CA ASP A 107 -17.00 -40.92 -1.53
C ASP A 107 -16.81 -40.76 0.00
N THR A 108 -17.68 -41.47 0.71
CA THR A 108 -18.03 -41.38 2.12
C THR A 108 -17.04 -42.12 3.05
N SER A 109 -16.62 -41.52 4.17
CA SER A 109 -16.53 -42.21 5.48
C SER A 109 -16.14 -41.26 6.65
N SER A 110 -16.95 -41.34 7.71
CA SER A 110 -16.76 -40.86 9.10
C SER A 110 -15.99 -39.55 9.34
N ALA A 111 -16.73 -38.43 9.45
CA ALA A 111 -16.19 -37.18 9.98
C ALA A 111 -16.55 -37.03 11.48
N LEU A 112 -15.52 -36.96 12.33
CA LEU A 112 -15.65 -36.45 13.70
C LEU A 112 -16.33 -35.07 13.70
N PRO A 113 -17.10 -34.70 14.73
CA PRO A 113 -17.76 -33.40 14.78
C PRO A 113 -16.71 -32.29 14.66
N ALA A 114 -16.90 -31.41 13.69
CA ALA A 114 -16.01 -30.29 13.46
C ALA A 114 -15.80 -29.52 14.79
N PRO A 115 -14.56 -29.15 15.14
CA PRO A 115 -14.30 -28.39 16.35
C PRO A 115 -15.14 -27.11 16.34
N PRO A 116 -15.66 -26.67 17.50
CA PRO A 116 -16.49 -25.48 17.57
C PRO A 116 -15.75 -24.31 16.92
N PRO A 117 -16.44 -23.48 16.11
CA PRO A 117 -15.80 -22.38 15.41
C PRO A 117 -15.13 -21.48 16.45
N ALA A 118 -13.82 -21.25 16.26
CA ALA A 118 -13.04 -20.41 17.16
C ALA A 118 -13.76 -19.07 17.38
N PRO A 119 -13.80 -18.55 18.61
CA PRO A 119 -14.50 -17.31 18.92
C PRO A 119 -13.99 -16.20 18.01
N VAL A 120 -14.90 -15.60 17.24
CA VAL A 120 -14.53 -14.57 16.26
C VAL A 120 -14.14 -13.30 17.04
N VAL A 121 -12.84 -13.07 17.17
CA VAL A 121 -12.30 -11.91 17.88
C VAL A 121 -12.71 -10.63 17.16
N LYS A 122 -13.56 -9.82 17.80
CA LYS A 122 -13.92 -8.49 17.32
C LYS A 122 -12.70 -7.58 17.49
N GLN A 123 -12.24 -6.96 16.41
CA GLN A 123 -11.13 -6.00 16.43
C GLN A 123 -11.61 -4.63 15.93
N PRO A 124 -10.99 -3.53 16.38
CA PRO A 124 -11.27 -2.21 15.82
C PRO A 124 -11.02 -2.18 14.32
N LEU A 125 -12.00 -1.66 13.56
CA LEU A 125 -11.95 -1.64 12.09
C LEU A 125 -10.68 -0.97 11.57
N HIS A 126 -10.25 0.12 12.21
CA HIS A 126 -9.05 0.85 11.81
C HIS A 126 -7.78 -0.04 11.85
N ARG A 127 -7.63 -0.91 12.85
CA ARG A 127 -6.48 -1.82 12.96
C ARG A 127 -6.49 -2.87 11.86
N LYS A 128 -7.66 -3.48 11.61
CA LYS A 128 -7.83 -4.44 10.51
C LYS A 128 -7.51 -3.83 9.15
N LEU A 129 -7.95 -2.59 8.92
CA LEU A 129 -7.67 -1.86 7.68
C LEU A 129 -6.17 -1.52 7.54
N ARG A 130 -5.49 -1.12 8.62
CA ARG A 130 -4.03 -0.88 8.61
C ARG A 130 -3.25 -2.16 8.32
N LEU A 131 -3.58 -3.26 8.98
CA LEU A 131 -2.96 -4.56 8.73
C LEU A 131 -3.19 -5.02 7.30
N SER A 132 -4.42 -4.90 6.80
CA SER A 132 -4.76 -5.26 5.43
C SER A 132 -3.97 -4.43 4.41
N ALA A 133 -3.85 -3.12 4.62
CA ALA A 133 -3.05 -2.25 3.77
C ALA A 133 -1.57 -2.67 3.74
N TYR A 134 -0.99 -2.99 4.90
CA TYR A 134 0.38 -3.48 5.02
C TYR A 134 0.60 -4.80 4.27
N ILE A 135 -0.29 -5.78 4.47
CA ILE A 135 -0.23 -7.08 3.77
C ILE A 135 -0.36 -6.89 2.26
N ASN A 136 -1.31 -6.07 1.81
CA ASN A 136 -1.50 -5.81 0.38
C ASN A 136 -0.29 -5.10 -0.25
N GLN A 137 0.39 -4.23 0.49
CA GLN A 137 1.61 -3.58 0.02
C GLN A 137 2.72 -4.62 -0.22
N GLN A 138 2.96 -5.51 0.73
CA GLN A 138 3.93 -6.60 0.55
C GLN A 138 3.56 -7.50 -0.63
N GLN A 139 2.31 -7.92 -0.73
CA GLN A 139 1.85 -8.75 -1.84
C GLN A 139 1.96 -8.05 -3.20
N ALA A 140 1.74 -6.73 -3.26
CA ALA A 140 1.91 -5.96 -4.48
C ALA A 140 3.39 -5.88 -4.89
N ASP A 141 4.28 -5.65 -3.93
CA ASP A 141 5.72 -5.58 -4.16
C ASP A 141 6.26 -6.95 -4.63
N GLU A 142 5.85 -8.05 -4.00
CA GLU A 142 6.18 -9.41 -4.45
C GLU A 142 5.66 -9.71 -5.87
N ARG A 143 4.43 -9.27 -6.19
CA ARG A 143 3.86 -9.46 -7.54
C ARG A 143 4.62 -8.66 -8.58
N LEU A 144 5.06 -7.45 -8.25
CA LEU A 144 5.87 -6.63 -9.12
C LEU A 144 7.17 -7.35 -9.46
N VAL A 145 7.91 -7.83 -8.46
CA VAL A 145 9.16 -8.58 -8.65
C VAL A 145 8.92 -9.84 -9.48
N ARG A 146 7.88 -10.62 -9.17
CA ARG A 146 7.52 -11.82 -9.93
C ARG A 146 7.22 -11.52 -11.39
N ASN A 147 6.52 -10.42 -11.67
CA ASN A 147 6.19 -10.01 -13.04
C ASN A 147 7.43 -9.54 -13.81
N ILE A 148 8.36 -8.85 -13.12
CA ILE A 148 9.67 -8.47 -13.68
C ILE A 148 10.43 -9.75 -14.05
N CYS A 149 10.58 -10.70 -13.12
CA CYS A 149 11.31 -11.94 -13.39
C CYS A 149 10.65 -12.77 -14.50
N LYS A 150 9.31 -12.84 -14.51
CA LYS A 150 8.56 -13.53 -15.56
C LYS A 150 8.79 -12.91 -16.95
N LYS A 151 9.00 -11.59 -17.03
CA LYS A 151 9.11 -10.87 -18.30
C LYS A 151 10.55 -10.76 -18.80
N PHE A 152 11.51 -10.62 -17.89
CA PHE A 152 12.92 -10.36 -18.19
C PHE A 152 13.87 -11.53 -17.88
N GLY A 153 13.40 -12.60 -17.26
CA GLY A 153 14.21 -13.76 -16.85
C GLY A 153 14.45 -13.83 -15.35
N GLU A 154 15.14 -14.87 -14.90
CA GLU A 154 15.26 -15.20 -13.47
C GLU A 154 16.06 -14.15 -12.66
N ASN A 155 17.15 -13.62 -13.22
CA ASN A 155 18.04 -12.66 -12.56
C ASN A 155 18.23 -11.39 -13.39
N PRO A 156 17.21 -10.50 -13.48
CA PRO A 156 17.35 -9.27 -14.24
C PRO A 156 18.14 -8.22 -13.45
N VAL A 157 19.15 -7.62 -14.09
CA VAL A 157 19.86 -6.44 -13.57
C VAL A 157 19.05 -5.20 -13.93
N LEU A 158 18.60 -4.45 -12.92
CA LEU A 158 17.83 -3.23 -13.12
C LEU A 158 18.75 -2.01 -13.06
N VAL A 159 18.92 -1.37 -14.21
CA VAL A 159 19.69 -0.14 -14.35
C VAL A 159 18.74 1.06 -14.22
N MET A 160 19.08 2.00 -13.33
CA MET A 160 18.28 3.20 -13.09
C MET A 160 19.16 4.45 -13.17
N GLY A 161 18.65 5.52 -13.76
CA GLY A 161 19.26 6.85 -13.68
C GLY A 161 19.23 7.44 -12.28
N ASP A 162 20.28 8.16 -11.92
CA ASP A 162 20.32 8.97 -10.70
C ASP A 162 19.76 10.39 -10.89
N TRP A 163 19.44 10.80 -12.12
CA TRP A 163 18.88 12.13 -12.41
C TRP A 163 17.63 12.40 -11.59
N SER A 164 17.83 13.20 -10.55
CA SER A 164 16.77 13.83 -9.79
C SER A 164 16.55 15.22 -10.36
N ALA A 165 15.36 15.49 -10.91
CA ALA A 165 14.96 16.87 -11.13
C ALA A 165 15.08 17.64 -9.80
N PRO A 166 15.61 18.88 -9.79
CA PRO A 166 15.66 19.69 -8.58
C PRO A 166 14.26 19.77 -8.00
N MET A 167 14.12 19.35 -6.74
CA MET A 167 12.83 19.27 -6.10
C MET A 167 12.28 20.69 -5.95
N ALA A 168 11.23 21.03 -6.68
CA ALA A 168 10.46 22.23 -6.39
C ALA A 168 10.02 22.17 -4.92
N ARG A 169 10.17 23.27 -4.18
CA ARG A 169 9.74 23.35 -2.77
C ARG A 169 8.30 22.83 -2.67
N PHE A 170 8.05 22.01 -1.64
CA PHE A 170 6.75 21.35 -1.37
C PHE A 170 6.34 20.15 -2.25
N HIS A 171 7.26 19.57 -3.04
CA HIS A 171 7.00 18.30 -3.71
C HIS A 171 7.38 17.07 -2.86
N GLU A 172 6.61 15.98 -3.01
CA GLU A 172 6.89 14.68 -2.37
C GLU A 172 8.34 14.22 -2.68
N PRO A 173 9.09 13.68 -1.69
CA PRO A 173 10.42 13.12 -1.91
C PRO A 173 10.42 12.10 -3.06
N ILE A 174 11.48 12.14 -3.88
CA ILE A 174 11.64 11.25 -5.03
C ILE A 174 11.59 9.79 -4.56
N LYS A 175 10.64 9.04 -5.11
CA LYS A 175 10.24 7.67 -4.69
C LYS A 175 11.31 6.60 -4.94
N GLY A 176 12.50 6.99 -5.39
CA GLY A 176 13.57 6.10 -5.78
C GLY A 176 14.16 5.31 -4.61
N ILE A 177 14.43 5.93 -3.46
CA ILE A 177 15.13 5.25 -2.34
C ILE A 177 14.32 4.05 -1.83
N GLY A 178 13.03 4.25 -1.56
CA GLY A 178 12.16 3.18 -1.07
C GLY A 178 11.97 2.05 -2.08
N MET A 179 11.79 2.40 -3.36
CA MET A 179 11.65 1.41 -4.43
C MET A 179 12.94 0.61 -4.64
N ARG A 180 14.10 1.27 -4.67
CA ARG A 180 15.41 0.60 -4.76
C ARG A 180 15.65 -0.33 -3.59
N ARG A 181 15.36 0.13 -2.36
CA ARG A 181 15.47 -0.71 -1.16
C ARG A 181 14.55 -1.92 -1.23
N MET A 182 13.31 -1.74 -1.71
CA MET A 182 12.35 -2.83 -1.89
C MET A 182 12.86 -3.86 -2.91
N LEU A 183 13.31 -3.42 -4.09
CA LEU A 183 13.80 -4.31 -5.14
C LEU A 183 15.02 -5.12 -4.68
N ARG A 184 16.00 -4.46 -4.02
CA ARG A 184 17.17 -5.15 -3.45
C ARG A 184 16.79 -6.14 -2.35
N LYS A 185 15.81 -5.81 -1.50
CA LYS A 185 15.31 -6.72 -0.45
C LYS A 185 14.74 -8.02 -1.05
N HIS A 186 14.16 -7.94 -2.26
CA HIS A 186 13.63 -9.10 -2.97
C HIS A 186 14.66 -9.80 -3.88
N GLY A 187 15.95 -9.46 -3.76
CA GLY A 187 17.03 -10.15 -4.45
C GLY A 187 17.33 -9.66 -5.87
N LEU A 188 16.73 -8.53 -6.30
CA LEU A 188 17.06 -7.92 -7.59
C LEU A 188 18.31 -7.05 -7.48
N GLU A 189 19.21 -7.19 -8.46
CA GLU A 189 20.35 -6.30 -8.60
C GLU A 189 19.88 -4.95 -9.16
N VAL A 190 20.18 -3.87 -8.44
CA VAL A 190 19.78 -2.51 -8.83
C VAL A 190 20.99 -1.59 -8.85
N VAL A 191 21.42 -1.24 -10.06
CA VAL A 191 22.55 -0.36 -10.35
C VAL A 191 22.04 1.05 -10.64
N LEU A 192 22.75 2.06 -10.14
CA LEU A 192 22.52 3.45 -10.47
C LEU A 192 23.58 3.92 -11.46
N ILE A 193 23.17 4.55 -12.55
CA ILE A 193 24.05 5.25 -13.47
C ILE A 193 24.03 6.73 -13.09
N ASP A 194 25.22 7.31 -12.97
CA ASP A 194 25.40 8.75 -12.90
C ASP A 194 25.14 9.35 -14.28
N GLU A 195 24.06 10.11 -14.40
CA GLU A 195 23.65 10.76 -15.65
C GLU A 195 24.31 12.14 -15.83
N PHE A 196 25.16 12.59 -14.91
CA PHE A 196 25.81 13.89 -14.97
C PHE A 196 26.62 14.08 -16.27
N LYS A 197 26.30 15.15 -17.01
CA LYS A 197 26.94 15.53 -18.29
C LYS A 197 26.89 14.48 -19.42
N THR A 198 26.07 13.43 -19.29
CA THR A 198 25.93 12.40 -20.34
C THR A 198 25.45 12.93 -21.70
N SER A 199 24.76 14.08 -21.73
CA SER A 199 24.38 14.78 -22.96
C SER A 199 25.46 15.72 -23.53
N SER A 200 26.49 16.04 -22.74
CA SER A 200 27.53 17.02 -23.07
C SER A 200 28.89 16.39 -23.38
N ILE A 201 29.09 15.12 -23.02
CA ILE A 201 30.37 14.42 -23.18
C ILE A 201 30.15 13.18 -24.04
N CYS A 202 30.91 13.06 -25.13
CA CYS A 202 30.91 11.88 -25.99
C CYS A 202 31.81 10.79 -25.36
N PRO A 203 31.29 9.60 -25.03
CA PRO A 203 32.07 8.54 -24.38
C PRO A 203 33.14 7.90 -25.27
N LYS A 204 33.18 8.23 -26.56
CA LYS A 204 34.23 7.78 -27.51
C LYS A 204 35.33 8.82 -27.74
N CYS A 205 35.11 10.06 -27.28
CA CYS A 205 35.84 11.23 -27.73
C CYS A 205 36.66 11.89 -26.62
N GLU A 206 36.72 11.30 -25.41
CA GLU A 206 37.59 11.76 -24.32
C GLU A 206 39.05 11.36 -24.54
#